data_AF-A0A1Q6KHS0-F1
#
_entry.id   AF-A0A1Q6KHS0-F1
#
_cell.length_a   1.000
_cell.length_b   1.000
_cell.length_c   1.000
_cell.angle_alpha   90.00
_cell.angle_beta   90.00
_cell.angle_gamma   90.00
#
_symmetry.space_group_name_H-M   'P 1'
#
loop_
_entity.id
_entity.type
_entity.pdbx_description
1 polymer ?
#
loop_
_entity_poly.entity_id
_entity_poly.type
_entity_poly.pdbx_seq_one_letter_code
_entity_poly.pdbx_strand_id
1 'polypeptide(L)'
;MIRKYLESLGIEYKPDAVYTNKDLSNTKEIDGVEIIQDKQALEDGMNSMINTMKTMIILLIVIASILGGVIIYNLGILSFTEKQYQFATLKVLGFKDSKIKKIYIKQNNWITIISIILGLPLGAYMTRFIFKMALAETYDFSSHIKLLSYILAIVGTFIVSYIFSKILAKKVDKIDMVTSLKGNE
;
A
#
# COMPACT_ATOMS: atom_id res chain seq x y z
N MET A 1 24.27 23.47 16.68
CA MET A 1 24.96 24.65 16.11
C MET A 1 26.46 24.40 16.10
N ILE A 2 27.19 24.89 15.08
CA ILE A 2 28.64 24.67 14.96
C ILE A 2 29.37 25.61 15.93
N ARG A 3 30.34 25.10 16.69
CA ARG A 3 31.15 25.84 17.68
C ARG A 3 31.60 27.24 17.22
N LYS A 4 32.10 27.35 15.98
CA LYS A 4 32.53 28.62 15.36
C LYS A 4 31.43 29.69 15.29
N TYR A 5 30.17 29.29 15.15
CA TYR A 5 29.03 30.21 15.09
C TYR A 5 28.70 30.80 16.46
N LEU A 6 28.74 29.98 17.51
CA LEU A 6 28.49 30.41 18.89
C LEU A 6 29.61 31.34 19.40
N GLU A 7 30.86 31.00 19.09
CA GLU A 7 32.02 31.85 19.41
C GLU A 7 31.96 33.21 18.69
N SER A 8 31.40 33.27 17.46
CA SER A 8 31.22 34.54 16.72
C SER A 8 30.17 35.48 17.33
N LEU A 9 29.28 34.95 18.17
CA LEU A 9 28.24 35.69 18.89
C LEU A 9 28.66 36.05 20.33
N GLY A 10 29.89 35.73 20.74
CA GLY A 10 30.38 35.97 22.10
C GLY A 10 29.76 35.04 23.15
N ILE A 11 29.14 33.92 22.73
CA ILE A 11 28.51 32.95 23.62
C ILE A 11 29.52 31.84 23.93
N GLU A 12 29.74 31.56 25.21
CA GLU A 12 30.63 30.48 25.67
C GLU A 12 30.05 29.10 25.28
N TYR A 13 30.79 28.34 24.48
CA TYR A 13 30.38 27.01 24.04
C TYR A 13 30.54 25.99 25.18
N LYS A 14 29.42 25.46 25.68
CA LYS A 14 29.38 24.34 26.63
C LYS A 14 28.79 23.11 25.95
N PRO A 15 29.56 22.01 25.80
CA PRO A 15 29.03 20.78 25.21
C PRO A 15 28.11 20.07 26.21
N ASP A 16 26.85 19.91 25.86
CA ASP A 16 25.78 19.33 26.68
C ASP A 16 25.62 17.81 26.47
N ALA A 17 25.96 17.29 25.28
CA ALA A 17 25.84 15.86 24.95
C ALA A 17 27.09 15.29 24.26
N VAL A 18 27.47 14.07 24.63
CA VAL A 18 28.56 13.30 24.00
C VAL A 18 28.01 11.99 23.45
N TYR A 19 28.14 11.81 22.14
CA TYR A 19 27.85 10.57 21.43
C TYR A 19 29.16 9.85 21.13
N THR A 20 29.30 8.62 21.62
CA THR A 20 30.56 7.86 21.53
C THR A 20 30.30 6.40 21.15
N ASN A 21 31.27 5.81 20.45
CA ASN A 21 31.27 4.38 20.06
C ASN A 21 32.02 3.50 21.09
N LYS A 22 32.50 4.10 22.18
CA LYS A 22 33.16 3.37 23.27
C LYS A 22 32.13 3.08 24.35
N ASP A 23 32.17 1.87 24.89
CA ASP A 23 31.38 1.49 26.06
C ASP A 23 31.85 2.33 27.27
N LEU A 24 31.06 3.35 27.61
CA LEU A 24 31.28 4.22 28.77
C LEU A 24 30.36 3.84 29.94
N SER A 25 29.86 2.60 30.00
CA SER A 25 29.01 2.11 31.10
C SER A 25 29.58 2.38 32.51
N ASN A 26 30.90 2.53 32.64
CA ASN A 26 31.62 2.81 33.90
C ASN A 26 32.02 4.27 34.13
N THR A 27 31.73 5.20 33.21
CA THR A 27 32.04 6.64 33.36
C THR A 27 30.73 7.41 33.39
N LYS A 28 30.15 7.54 34.58
CA LYS A 28 28.80 8.11 34.77
C LYS A 28 28.73 9.63 34.65
N GLU A 29 29.84 10.34 34.81
CA GLU A 29 29.88 11.79 34.77
C GLU A 29 31.18 12.25 34.09
N ILE A 30 31.03 13.02 33.01
CA ILE A 30 32.08 13.86 32.45
C ILE A 30 31.66 15.28 32.83
N ASP A 31 32.53 16.03 33.52
CA ASP A 31 32.21 17.36 34.02
C ASP A 31 31.73 18.27 32.87
N GLY A 32 30.52 18.83 33.01
CA GLY A 32 29.85 19.65 32.01
C GLY A 32 29.03 18.93 30.93
N VAL A 33 28.97 17.59 30.91
CA VAL A 33 28.18 16.80 29.93
C VAL A 33 26.99 16.13 30.61
N GLU A 34 25.78 16.47 30.16
CA GLU A 34 24.51 16.03 30.76
C GLU A 34 23.98 14.72 30.15
N ILE A 35 24.38 14.40 28.91
CA ILE A 35 23.90 13.23 28.17
C ILE A 35 25.07 12.46 27.57
N ILE A 36 25.33 11.25 28.07
CA ILE A 36 26.22 10.26 27.46
C ILE A 36 25.34 9.20 26.79
N GLN A 37 25.30 9.16 25.47
CA GLN A 37 24.57 8.13 24.74
C GLN A 37 25.49 7.33 23.82
N ASP A 38 25.40 6.01 23.94
CA ASP A 38 26.02 5.08 23.02
C ASP A 38 25.31 5.19 21.67
N LYS A 39 26.10 5.46 20.62
CA LYS A 39 25.59 5.57 19.25
C LYS A 39 24.94 4.27 18.78
N GLN A 40 25.44 3.12 19.22
CA GLN A 40 24.93 1.81 18.85
C GLN A 40 23.56 1.52 19.49
N ALA A 41 23.37 1.88 20.76
CA ALA A 41 22.07 1.78 21.43
C ALA A 41 21.01 2.69 20.77
N LEU A 42 21.42 3.87 20.30
CA LEU A 42 20.58 4.79 19.52
C LEU A 42 20.18 4.20 18.16
N GLU A 43 21.16 3.67 17.41
CA GLU A 43 20.91 3.01 16.12
C GLU A 43 19.97 1.79 16.29
N ASP A 44 20.18 0.97 17.30
CA ASP A 44 19.33 -0.20 17.59
C ASP A 44 17.91 0.20 18.00
N GLY A 45 17.76 1.27 18.79
CA GLY A 45 16.45 1.84 19.13
C GLY A 45 15.71 2.36 17.90
N MET A 46 16.40 3.11 17.03
CA MET A 46 15.82 3.61 15.78
C MET A 46 15.44 2.47 14.81
N ASN A 47 16.31 1.47 14.66
CA ASN A 47 16.04 0.29 13.84
C ASN A 47 14.83 -0.50 14.35
N SER A 48 14.70 -0.64 15.67
CA SER A 48 13.55 -1.29 16.31
C SER A 48 12.24 -0.53 16.06
N MET A 49 12.28 0.81 16.15
CA MET A 49 11.12 1.66 15.83
C MET A 49 10.72 1.52 14.34
N ILE A 50 11.68 1.59 13.42
CA ILE A 50 11.44 1.42 11.97
C ILE A 50 10.86 0.04 11.67
N ASN A 51 11.41 -1.02 12.27
CA ASN A 51 10.91 -2.38 12.07
C ASN A 51 9.49 -2.58 12.62
N THR A 52 9.18 -1.97 13.75
CA THR A 52 7.83 -1.98 14.33
C THR A 52 6.83 -1.30 13.39
N MET A 53 7.15 -0.10 12.91
CA MET A 53 6.32 0.62 11.93
C MET A 53 6.13 -0.19 10.64
N LYS A 54 7.22 -0.79 10.11
CA LYS A 54 7.16 -1.63 8.91
C LYS A 54 6.22 -2.82 9.11
N THR A 55 6.27 -3.47 10.27
CA THR A 55 5.40 -4.61 10.60
C THR A 55 3.93 -4.18 10.65
N MET A 56 3.64 -3.04 11.29
CA MET A 56 2.29 -2.47 11.31
C MET A 56 1.78 -2.14 9.90
N ILE A 57 2.61 -1.53 9.05
CA ILE A 57 2.25 -1.22 7.67
C ILE A 57 1.92 -2.50 6.88
N ILE A 58 2.73 -3.55 7.02
CA ILE A 58 2.48 -4.83 6.35
C ILE A 58 1.15 -5.43 6.82
N LEU A 59 0.88 -5.40 8.13
CA LEU A 59 -0.40 -5.86 8.68
C LEU A 59 -1.60 -5.11 8.07
N LEU A 60 -1.52 -3.78 8.00
CA LEU A 60 -2.58 -2.95 7.39
C LEU A 60 -2.78 -3.28 5.91
N ILE A 61 -1.70 -3.50 5.15
CA ILE A 61 -1.78 -3.90 3.74
C ILE A 61 -2.50 -5.23 3.59
N VAL A 62 -2.22 -6.22 4.46
CA VAL A 62 -2.87 -7.53 4.42
C VAL A 62 -4.37 -7.40 4.68
N ILE A 63 -4.76 -6.67 5.73
CA ILE A 63 -6.17 -6.47 6.09
C ILE A 63 -6.91 -5.72 4.97
N ALA A 64 -6.32 -4.65 4.44
CA ALA A 64 -6.88 -3.90 3.32
C ALA A 64 -7.04 -4.76 2.05
N SER A 65 -6.07 -5.64 1.78
CA SER A 65 -6.13 -6.56 0.64
C SER A 65 -7.26 -7.59 0.78
N ILE A 66 -7.48 -8.13 1.98
CA ILE A 66 -8.59 -9.04 2.26
C ILE A 66 -9.93 -8.32 2.06
N LEU A 67 -10.08 -7.13 2.64
CA LEU A 67 -11.29 -6.33 2.51
C LEU A 67 -11.58 -5.96 1.04
N GLY A 68 -10.55 -5.52 0.32
CA GLY A 68 -10.64 -5.26 -1.12
C GLY A 68 -11.06 -6.49 -1.91
N GLY A 69 -10.53 -7.67 -1.57
CA GLY A 69 -10.94 -8.94 -2.16
C GLY A 69 -12.42 -9.27 -1.95
N VAL A 70 -12.94 -9.05 -0.73
CA VAL A 70 -14.38 -9.25 -0.43
C VAL A 70 -15.25 -8.31 -1.28
N ILE A 71 -14.85 -7.04 -1.40
CA ILE A 71 -15.57 -6.06 -2.22
C ILE A 71 -15.56 -6.46 -3.69
N ILE A 72 -14.39 -6.82 -4.24
CA ILE A 72 -14.24 -7.26 -5.64
C ILE A 72 -15.10 -8.50 -5.90
N TYR A 73 -15.15 -9.45 -4.96
CA TYR A 73 -15.97 -10.65 -5.10
C TYR A 73 -17.46 -10.32 -5.13
N ASN A 74 -17.93 -9.47 -4.21
CA ASN A 74 -19.34 -9.07 -4.11
C ASN A 74 -19.81 -8.23 -5.31
N LEU A 75 -19.02 -7.24 -5.74
CA LEU A 75 -19.33 -6.50 -6.97
C LEU A 75 -19.21 -7.38 -8.20
N GLY A 76 -18.24 -8.30 -8.20
CA GLY A 76 -18.00 -9.21 -9.30
C GLY A 76 -19.14 -10.20 -9.52
N ILE A 77 -19.74 -10.73 -8.44
CA ILE A 77 -20.93 -11.58 -8.54
C ILE A 77 -22.15 -10.77 -9.02
N LEU A 78 -22.35 -9.56 -8.51
CA LEU A 78 -23.42 -8.67 -8.94
C LEU A 78 -23.31 -8.37 -10.45
N SER A 79 -22.14 -7.88 -10.87
CA SER A 79 -21.82 -7.58 -12.27
C SER A 79 -21.91 -8.81 -13.18
N PHE A 80 -21.67 -10.02 -12.66
CA PHE A 80 -21.82 -11.25 -13.41
C PHE A 80 -23.30 -11.59 -13.62
N THR A 81 -24.11 -11.50 -12.58
CA THR A 81 -25.56 -11.76 -12.64
C THR A 81 -26.25 -10.78 -13.59
N GLU A 82 -25.91 -9.49 -13.56
CA GLU A 82 -26.42 -8.49 -14.50
C GLU A 82 -26.11 -8.84 -15.96
N LYS A 83 -24.96 -9.49 -16.21
CA LYS A 83 -24.51 -9.90 -17.55
C LYS A 83 -24.88 -11.34 -17.90
N GLN A 84 -25.59 -12.06 -17.02
CA GLN A 84 -25.91 -13.47 -17.22
C GLN A 84 -26.71 -13.69 -18.50
N TYR A 85 -27.69 -12.83 -18.80
CA TYR A 85 -28.47 -12.90 -20.03
C TYR A 85 -27.60 -12.72 -21.28
N GLN A 86 -26.65 -11.78 -21.25
CA GLN A 86 -25.72 -11.56 -22.37
C GLN A 86 -24.84 -12.79 -22.62
N PHE A 87 -24.37 -13.43 -21.55
CA PHE A 87 -23.61 -14.68 -21.65
C PHE A 87 -24.45 -15.86 -22.11
N ALA A 88 -25.72 -15.95 -21.68
CA ALA A 88 -26.65 -16.97 -22.16
C ALA A 88 -26.86 -16.84 -23.67
N THR A 89 -27.13 -15.64 -24.18
CA THR A 89 -27.29 -15.39 -25.63
C THR A 89 -26.04 -15.77 -26.43
N LEU A 90 -24.84 -15.42 -25.96
CA LEU A 90 -23.59 -15.86 -26.61
C LEU A 90 -23.49 -17.40 -26.66
N LYS A 91 -23.90 -18.07 -25.58
CA LYS A 91 -23.91 -19.52 -25.50
C LYS A 91 -24.95 -20.13 -26.46
N VAL A 92 -26.15 -19.52 -26.62
CA VAL A 92 -27.17 -19.92 -27.62
C VAL A 92 -26.60 -19.84 -29.04
N LEU A 93 -25.86 -18.77 -29.33
CA LEU A 93 -25.21 -18.55 -30.62
C LEU A 93 -24.02 -19.49 -30.88
N GLY A 94 -23.76 -20.46 -29.98
CA GLY A 94 -22.73 -21.48 -30.14
C GLY A 94 -21.33 -21.07 -29.68
N PHE A 95 -21.19 -19.98 -28.93
CA PHE A 95 -19.89 -19.62 -28.36
C PHE A 95 -19.49 -20.60 -27.26
N LYS A 96 -18.24 -21.08 -27.33
CA LYS A 96 -17.64 -21.90 -26.27
C LYS A 96 -17.49 -21.08 -24.97
N ASP A 97 -17.73 -21.71 -23.83
CA ASP A 97 -17.59 -21.10 -22.50
C ASP A 97 -16.20 -20.48 -22.29
N SER A 98 -15.15 -21.08 -22.85
CA SER A 98 -13.79 -20.54 -22.82
C SER A 98 -13.63 -19.19 -23.52
N LYS A 99 -14.39 -18.92 -24.60
CA LYS A 99 -14.43 -17.61 -25.26
C LYS A 99 -15.15 -16.59 -24.40
N ILE A 100 -16.29 -16.95 -23.82
CA ILE A 100 -17.09 -16.08 -22.94
C ILE A 100 -16.27 -15.68 -21.69
N LYS A 101 -15.59 -16.65 -21.06
CA LYS A 101 -14.64 -16.39 -19.96
C LYS A 101 -13.54 -15.40 -20.33
N LYS A 102 -12.95 -15.54 -21.52
CA LYS A 102 -11.92 -14.61 -22.01
C LYS A 102 -12.46 -13.21 -22.21
N ILE A 103 -13.70 -13.07 -22.69
CA ILE A 103 -14.37 -11.77 -22.84
C ILE A 103 -14.54 -11.13 -21.46
N TYR A 104 -15.06 -11.87 -20.48
CA TYR A 104 -15.24 -11.38 -19.11
C TYR A 104 -13.91 -10.94 -18.47
N ILE A 105 -12.86 -11.77 -18.56
CA ILE A 105 -11.54 -11.43 -18.02
C ILE A 105 -10.94 -10.21 -18.72
N LYS A 106 -11.10 -10.07 -20.05
CA LYS A 106 -10.63 -8.88 -20.78
C LYS A 106 -11.34 -7.60 -20.33
N GLN A 107 -12.65 -7.66 -20.10
CA GLN A 107 -13.40 -6.51 -19.57
C GLN A 107 -12.87 -6.11 -18.19
N ASN A 108 -12.67 -7.08 -17.29
CA ASN A 108 -12.17 -6.77 -15.95
C ASN A 108 -10.70 -6.29 -15.95
N ASN A 109 -9.88 -6.76 -16.88
CA ASN A 109 -8.52 -6.26 -17.05
C ASN A 109 -8.52 -4.78 -17.47
N TRP A 110 -9.42 -4.36 -18.37
CA TRP A 110 -9.56 -2.94 -18.74
C TRP A 110 -9.96 -2.07 -17.56
N ILE A 111 -10.94 -2.53 -16.77
CA ILE A 111 -11.34 -1.83 -15.53
C ILE A 111 -10.15 -1.70 -14.58
N THR A 112 -9.38 -2.78 -14.39
CA THR A 112 -8.20 -2.79 -13.52
C THR A 112 -7.13 -1.79 -13.97
N ILE A 113 -6.87 -1.68 -15.28
CA ILE A 113 -5.91 -0.71 -15.82
C ILE A 113 -6.36 0.71 -15.48
N ILE A 114 -7.65 1.02 -15.68
CA ILE A 114 -8.22 2.33 -15.33
C ILE A 114 -8.11 2.59 -13.82
N SER A 115 -8.40 1.58 -13.00
CA SER A 115 -8.26 1.66 -11.54
C SER A 115 -6.83 1.96 -11.11
N ILE A 116 -5.82 1.37 -11.76
CA ILE A 116 -4.41 1.64 -11.45
C ILE A 116 -4.03 3.07 -11.86
N ILE A 117 -4.42 3.49 -13.06
CA ILE A 117 -4.14 4.85 -13.59
C ILE A 117 -4.72 5.93 -12.68
N LEU A 118 -5.92 5.72 -12.13
CA LEU A 118 -6.55 6.67 -11.21
C LEU A 118 -6.08 6.49 -9.77
N GLY A 119 -5.83 5.26 -9.33
CA GLY A 119 -5.49 4.94 -7.95
C GLY A 119 -4.09 5.41 -7.54
N LEU A 120 -3.09 5.28 -8.42
CA LEU A 120 -1.72 5.72 -8.13
C LEU A 120 -1.59 7.23 -7.86
N PRO A 121 -2.06 8.15 -8.74
CA PRO A 121 -1.96 9.59 -8.49
C PRO A 121 -2.78 10.00 -7.27
N LEU A 122 -3.96 9.39 -7.06
CA LEU A 122 -4.79 9.67 -5.90
C LEU A 122 -4.12 9.22 -4.60
N GLY A 123 -3.49 8.04 -4.59
CA GLY A 123 -2.70 7.55 -3.45
C GLY A 123 -1.49 8.43 -3.15
N ALA A 124 -0.75 8.86 -4.17
CA ALA A 124 0.38 9.78 -4.04
C ALA A 124 -0.07 11.15 -3.48
N TYR A 125 -1.16 11.70 -4.02
CA TYR A 125 -1.75 12.95 -3.55
C TYR A 125 -2.19 12.83 -2.09
N MET A 126 -2.90 11.76 -1.74
CA MET A 126 -3.38 11.55 -0.37
C MET A 126 -2.23 11.36 0.62
N THR A 127 -1.16 10.65 0.22
CA THR A 127 0.06 10.53 1.04
C THR A 127 0.66 11.91 1.31
N ARG A 128 0.84 12.73 0.26
CA ARG A 128 1.39 14.09 0.41
C ARG A 128 0.49 14.98 1.26
N PHE A 129 -0.83 14.86 1.11
CA PHE A 129 -1.81 15.60 1.89
C PHE A 129 -1.73 15.25 3.38
N ILE A 130 -1.70 13.96 3.72
CA ILE A 130 -1.56 13.48 5.09
C ILE A 130 -0.25 13.99 5.70
N PHE A 131 0.88 13.87 4.98
CA PHE A 131 2.16 14.39 5.47
C PHE A 131 2.13 15.90 5.72
N LYS A 132 1.56 16.68 4.79
CA LYS A 132 1.45 18.13 4.94
C LYS A 132 0.56 18.52 6.13
N MET A 133 -0.52 17.79 6.39
CA MET A 133 -1.47 18.18 7.42
C MET A 133 -1.10 17.64 8.81
N ALA A 134 -0.48 16.46 8.88
CA ALA A 134 -0.19 15.78 10.15
C ALA A 134 1.21 16.06 10.72
N LEU A 135 2.21 16.40 9.89
CA LEU A 135 3.62 16.49 10.31
C LEU A 135 4.21 17.91 10.21
N ALA A 136 3.56 18.83 9.49
CA ALA A 136 4.15 20.13 9.16
C ALA A 136 4.49 21.02 10.36
N GLU A 137 3.90 20.79 11.53
CA GLU A 137 4.21 21.58 12.73
C GLU A 137 5.36 21.01 13.58
N THR A 138 5.71 19.72 13.43
CA THR A 138 6.63 19.04 14.34
C THR A 138 7.85 18.43 13.65
N TYR A 139 7.75 18.06 12.37
CA TYR A 139 8.83 17.37 11.65
C TYR A 139 8.92 17.81 10.18
N ASP A 140 10.09 18.24 9.74
CA ASP A 140 10.37 18.56 8.34
C ASP A 140 10.74 17.29 7.55
N PHE A 141 9.76 16.39 7.38
CA PHE A 141 9.93 15.17 6.60
C PHE A 141 9.46 15.36 5.15
N SER A 142 10.39 15.25 4.21
CA SER A 142 10.06 15.21 2.78
C SER A 142 9.49 13.83 2.39
N SER A 143 8.27 13.82 1.86
CA SER A 143 7.59 12.61 1.37
C SER A 143 8.26 12.11 0.07
N HIS A 144 9.21 11.20 0.19
CA HIS A 144 9.82 10.52 -0.96
C HIS A 144 9.29 9.09 -1.12
N ILE A 145 8.39 8.90 -2.09
CA ILE A 145 7.89 7.57 -2.46
C ILE A 145 8.83 6.97 -3.50
N LYS A 146 9.46 5.83 -3.17
CA LYS A 146 10.37 5.12 -4.09
C LYS A 146 9.60 4.55 -5.28
N LEU A 147 10.23 4.54 -6.46
CA LEU A 147 9.66 3.97 -7.69
C LEU A 147 9.26 2.48 -7.51
N LEU A 148 10.05 1.73 -6.75
CA LEU A 148 9.75 0.33 -6.42
C LEU A 148 8.39 0.15 -5.73
N SER A 149 7.98 1.09 -4.88
CA SER A 149 6.68 1.03 -4.20
C SER A 149 5.52 1.14 -5.18
N TYR A 150 5.66 2.00 -6.21
CA TYR A 150 4.66 2.10 -7.28
C TYR A 150 4.57 0.81 -8.09
N ILE A 151 5.70 0.22 -8.47
CA ILE A 151 5.74 -1.04 -9.23
C ILE A 151 5.08 -2.16 -8.43
N LEU A 152 5.42 -2.30 -7.14
CA LEU A 152 4.81 -3.30 -6.26
C LEU A 152 3.29 -3.10 -6.12
N ALA A 153 2.81 -1.85 -6.03
CA ALA A 153 1.39 -1.56 -5.97
C ALA A 153 0.65 -1.93 -7.27
N ILE A 154 1.24 -1.62 -8.44
CA ILE A 154 0.69 -1.99 -9.76
C ILE A 154 0.58 -3.51 -9.87
N VAL A 155 1.69 -4.21 -9.63
CA VAL A 155 1.78 -5.67 -9.78
C VAL A 155 0.85 -6.36 -8.79
N GLY A 156 0.86 -5.93 -7.52
CA GLY A 156 -0.02 -6.47 -6.49
C GLY A 156 -1.50 -6.31 -6.83
N THR A 157 -1.91 -5.10 -7.23
CA THR A 157 -3.30 -4.81 -7.62
C THR A 157 -3.73 -5.66 -8.82
N PHE A 158 -2.86 -5.77 -9.83
CA PHE A 158 -3.14 -6.55 -11.02
C PHE A 158 -3.29 -8.04 -10.73
N ILE A 159 -2.38 -8.62 -9.92
CA ILE A 159 -2.43 -10.02 -9.51
C ILE A 159 -3.73 -10.32 -8.77
N VAL A 160 -4.09 -9.50 -7.77
CA VAL A 160 -5.31 -9.69 -6.98
C VAL A 160 -6.54 -9.62 -7.89
N SER A 161 -6.67 -8.56 -8.69
CA SER A 161 -7.81 -8.42 -9.60
C SER A 161 -7.91 -9.58 -10.60
N TYR A 162 -6.79 -10.02 -11.17
CA TYR A 162 -6.76 -11.12 -12.13
C TYR A 162 -7.20 -12.46 -11.49
N ILE A 163 -6.76 -12.73 -10.26
CA ILE A 163 -7.17 -13.94 -9.51
C ILE A 163 -8.68 -13.93 -9.30
N PHE A 164 -9.26 -12.84 -8.79
CA PHE A 164 -10.70 -12.74 -8.58
C PHE A 164 -11.50 -12.82 -9.88
N SER A 165 -11.03 -12.16 -10.95
CA SER A 165 -11.62 -12.25 -12.29
C SER A 165 -11.72 -13.70 -12.76
N LYS A 166 -10.64 -14.48 -12.55
CA LYS A 166 -10.57 -15.88 -12.96
C LYS A 166 -11.48 -16.78 -12.12
N ILE A 167 -11.60 -16.51 -10.82
CA ILE A 167 -12.55 -17.21 -9.93
C ILE A 167 -13.98 -16.98 -10.41
N LEU A 168 -14.36 -15.72 -10.67
CA LEU A 168 -15.69 -15.35 -11.12
C LEU A 168 -15.99 -15.88 -12.53
N ALA A 169 -15.02 -15.84 -13.44
CA ALA A 169 -15.17 -16.37 -14.80
C ALA A 169 -15.54 -17.87 -14.81
N LYS A 170 -15.11 -18.67 -13.81
CA LYS A 170 -15.52 -20.09 -13.74
C LYS A 170 -17.04 -20.28 -13.61
N LYS A 171 -17.78 -19.28 -13.10
CA LYS A 171 -19.24 -19.36 -12.99
C LYS A 171 -19.96 -19.38 -14.35
N VAL A 172 -19.30 -18.99 -15.45
CA VAL A 172 -19.86 -19.07 -16.82
C VAL A 172 -20.32 -20.49 -17.16
N ASP A 173 -19.59 -21.52 -16.71
CA ASP A 173 -19.92 -22.91 -17.02
C ASP A 173 -21.29 -23.32 -16.45
N LYS A 174 -21.69 -22.70 -15.34
CA LYS A 174 -22.94 -22.99 -14.61
C LYS A 174 -24.14 -22.22 -15.14
N ILE A 175 -23.99 -21.39 -16.17
CA ILE A 175 -25.11 -20.67 -16.75
C ILE A 175 -26.02 -21.65 -17.48
N ASP A 176 -27.24 -21.80 -16.98
CA ASP A 176 -28.35 -22.44 -17.69
C ASP A 176 -28.99 -21.43 -18.64
N MET A 177 -28.92 -21.74 -19.92
CA MET A 177 -29.38 -20.90 -21.02
C MET A 177 -30.91 -20.88 -21.13
N VAL A 178 -31.57 -22.01 -20.83
CA VAL A 178 -33.01 -22.19 -21.08
C VAL A 178 -33.84 -21.44 -20.05
N THR A 179 -33.44 -21.50 -18.78
CA THR A 179 -34.08 -20.72 -17.71
C THR A 179 -33.76 -19.23 -17.82
N SER A 180 -32.57 -18.86 -18.28
CA SER A 180 -32.19 -17.44 -18.43
C SER A 180 -32.98 -16.71 -19.52
N LEU A 181 -33.45 -17.42 -20.56
CA LEU A 181 -34.31 -16.85 -21.61
C LEU A 181 -35.78 -16.79 -21.20
N LYS A 182 -36.27 -17.76 -20.40
CA LYS A 182 -37.65 -17.79 -19.90
C LYS A 182 -37.92 -16.77 -18.79
N GLY A 183 -36.90 -16.29 -18.09
CA GLY A 183 -37.06 -15.29 -17.02
C GLY A 183 -37.27 -13.85 -17.50
N ASN A 184 -37.35 -13.60 -18.81
CA ASN A 184 -37.57 -12.28 -19.40
C ASN A 184 -38.89 -12.19 -20.20
N GLU A 185 -39.77 -13.19 -20.03
CA GLU A 185 -41.22 -13.09 -20.25
C GLU A 185 -41.91 -12.86 -18.90
#